data_AF-A0A356E9Y6-F1
#
_entry.id   AF-A0A356E9Y6-F1
#
_cell.length_a   1.000
_cell.length_b   1.000
_cell.length_c   1.000
_cell.angle_alpha   90.00
_cell.angle_beta   90.00
_cell.angle_gamma   90.00
#
_symmetry.space_group_name_H-M   'P 1'
#
loop_
_entity.id
_entity.type
_entity.pdbx_description
1 polymer ?
#
loop_
_entity_poly.entity_id
_entity_poly.type
_entity_poly.pdbx_seq_one_letter_code
_entity_poly.pdbx_strand_id
1 'polypeptide(L)' 'TINNLGASTYTELLIANRKVHQELTERGIQIYDTLIGGYCTSQEMAGYSVTIFRLDDELQNLYDTPCDGFAWRK' A
#
# COMPACT_ATOMS: atom_id res chain seq x y z
N THR A 1 0.27 2.49 0.43
CA THR A 1 0.14 1.04 0.71
C THR A 1 -1.00 0.82 1.68
N ILE A 2 -1.65 -0.34 1.59
CA ILE A 2 -2.61 -0.84 2.58
C ILE A 2 -2.00 -2.10 3.19
N ASN A 3 -1.44 -1.95 4.38
CA ASN A 3 -0.66 -3.00 5.04
C ASN A 3 -1.52 -3.77 6.04
N ASN A 4 -1.53 -5.09 5.93
CA ASN A 4 -2.14 -5.98 6.91
C ASN A 4 -1.23 -6.07 8.15
N LEU A 5 -1.81 -5.89 9.34
CA LEU A 5 -1.08 -6.05 10.60
C LEU A 5 -1.08 -7.51 11.09
N GLY A 6 -1.83 -8.41 10.47
CA GLY A 6 -1.79 -9.83 10.81
C GLY A 6 -3.05 -10.58 10.40
N ALA A 7 -4.14 -10.36 11.13
CA ALA A 7 -5.35 -11.17 11.06
C ALA A 7 -6.47 -10.60 10.18
N SER A 8 -6.29 -9.43 9.57
CA SER A 8 -7.31 -8.88 8.65
C SER A 8 -7.36 -9.67 7.35
N THR A 9 -8.56 -9.82 6.79
CA THR A 9 -8.76 -10.49 5.50
C THR A 9 -8.40 -9.57 4.35
N TYR A 10 -8.01 -10.16 3.21
CA TYR A 10 -7.69 -9.36 2.01
C TYR A 10 -8.89 -8.53 1.53
N THR A 11 -10.11 -9.03 1.69
CA THR A 11 -11.35 -8.31 1.38
C THR A 11 -11.49 -7.03 2.22
N GLU A 12 -11.20 -7.08 3.51
CA GLU A 12 -11.21 -5.88 4.38
C GLU A 12 -10.17 -4.85 3.93
N LEU A 13 -8.98 -5.30 3.53
CA LEU A 13 -7.95 -4.42 2.98
C LEU A 13 -8.41 -3.77 1.66
N LEU A 14 -9.10 -4.50 0.79
CA LEU A 14 -9.64 -3.94 -0.45
C LEU A 14 -10.75 -2.91 -0.19
N ILE A 15 -11.58 -3.11 0.84
CA ILE A 15 -12.57 -2.12 1.26
C ILE A 15 -11.88 -0.86 1.78
N ALA A 16 -10.85 -1.00 2.62
CA ALA A 16 -10.04 0.12 3.08
C ALA A 16 -9.37 0.85 1.91
N ASN A 17 -8.79 0.11 0.97
CA ASN A 17 -8.17 0.65 -0.24
C ASN A 17 -9.15 1.52 -1.04
N ARG A 18 -10.37 1.01 -1.26
CA ARG A 18 -11.41 1.76 -1.98
C ARG A 18 -11.69 3.12 -1.32
N LYS A 19 -11.80 3.15 0.01
CA LYS A 19 -12.06 4.42 0.73
C LYS A 19 -10.86 5.36 0.66
N VAL A 20 -9.63 4.85 0.80
CA VAL A 20 -8.41 5.66 0.66
C VAL A 20 -8.29 6.26 -0.74
N HIS A 21 -8.53 5.46 -1.79
CA HIS A 21 -8.51 5.93 -3.18
C HIS A 21 -9.54 7.04 -3.43
N GLN A 22 -10.76 6.90 -2.90
CA GLN A 22 -11.79 7.94 -2.97
C GLN A 22 -11.32 9.24 -2.32
N GLU A 23 -10.84 9.19 -1.07
CA GLU A 23 -10.39 10.36 -0.32
C GLU A 23 -9.22 11.09 -1.00
N LEU A 24 -8.26 10.35 -1.56
CA LEU A 24 -7.12 10.94 -2.26
C LEU A 24 -7.53 11.56 -3.60
N THR A 25 -8.41 10.89 -4.35
CA THR A 25 -8.92 11.40 -5.63
C THR A 25 -9.73 12.67 -5.45
N GLU A 26 -10.61 12.72 -4.44
CA GLU A 26 -11.40 13.92 -4.08
C GLU A 26 -10.51 15.12 -3.72
N ARG A 27 -9.31 14.86 -3.20
CA ARG A 27 -8.30 15.89 -2.89
C ARG A 27 -7.38 16.23 -4.08
N GLY A 28 -7.62 15.64 -5.25
CA GLY A 28 -6.80 15.85 -6.45
C GLY A 28 -5.41 15.19 -6.39
N ILE A 29 -5.19 14.24 -5.49
CA ILE A 29 -3.92 13.52 -5.36
C ILE A 29 -3.92 12.34 -6.34
N GLN A 30 -2.95 12.31 -7.25
CA GLN A 30 -2.75 11.19 -8.17
C GLN A 30 -2.05 10.03 -7.44
N ILE A 31 -2.62 8.84 -7.56
CA ILE A 31 -2.07 7.62 -6.96
C ILE A 31 -1.26 6.91 -8.05
N TYR A 32 0.06 6.86 -7.86
CA TYR A 32 0.96 6.21 -8.82
C TYR A 32 0.84 4.68 -8.78
N ASP A 33 0.90 4.10 -7.58
CA ASP A 33 0.81 2.67 -7.36
C ASP A 33 0.24 2.39 -5.96
N THR A 34 -0.31 1.19 -5.74
CA THR A 34 -0.86 0.75 -4.47
C THR A 34 -0.48 -0.69 -4.18
N LEU A 35 0.36 -0.87 -3.17
CA LEU A 35 0.67 -2.18 -2.60
C LEU A 35 -0.36 -2.54 -1.52
N ILE A 36 -0.91 -3.76 -1.59
CA ILE A 36 -1.90 -4.30 -0.64
C ILE A 36 -1.41 -5.67 -0.18
N GLY A 37 -1.25 -5.87 1.13
CA GLY A 37 -0.75 -7.12 1.68
C GLY A 37 -0.11 -6.98 3.05
N GLY A 38 0.48 -8.06 3.58
CA GLY A 38 1.23 -8.03 4.83
C GLY A 38 2.71 -7.74 4.59
N TYR A 39 3.10 -6.46 4.68
CA TYR A 39 4.48 -6.02 4.48
C TYR A 39 5.20 -5.75 5.82
N CYS A 40 4.46 -5.31 6.83
CA CYS A 40 4.95 -5.06 8.18
C CYS A 40 3.86 -5.46 9.19
N THR A 41 3.90 -6.69 9.67
CA THR A 41 2.88 -7.28 10.55
C THR A 41 3.22 -7.09 12.03
N SER A 42 2.21 -7.22 12.89
CA SER A 42 2.31 -7.28 14.34
C SER A 42 1.64 -8.56 14.84
N GLN A 43 2.30 -9.70 14.61
CA GLN A 43 1.79 -11.05 14.90
C GLN A 43 0.38 -11.26 14.28
N GLU A 44 -0.58 -11.74 15.05
CA GLU A 44 -1.99 -11.94 14.67
C GLU A 44 -2.90 -10.73 14.94
N MET A 45 -2.36 -9.51 14.99
CA MET A 45 -3.17 -8.31 15.22
C MET A 45 -4.24 -8.14 14.12
N ALA A 46 -5.50 -8.02 14.52
CA ALA A 46 -6.58 -7.63 13.63
C ALA A 46 -6.52 -6.12 13.38
N GLY A 47 -6.11 -5.73 12.17
CA GLY A 47 -6.00 -4.33 11.79
C GLY A 47 -5.18 -4.13 10.53
N TYR A 48 -5.14 -2.89 10.08
CA TYR A 48 -4.32 -2.47 8.94
C TYR A 48 -3.72 -1.09 9.19
N SER A 49 -2.64 -0.78 8.48
CA SER A 49 -2.08 0.57 8.42
C SER A 49 -2.10 1.10 6.99
N VAL A 50 -2.18 2.42 6.84
CA VAL A 50 -2.15 3.13 5.56
C VAL A 50 -0.88 3.96 5.52
N THR A 51 -0.09 3.79 4.47
CA THR A 51 1.11 4.62 4.22
C THR A 51 0.95 5.36 2.91
N ILE A 52 1.16 6.67 2.94
CA ILE A 52 1.23 7.54 1.75
C ILE A 52 2.68 8.00 1.64
N PHE A 53 3.27 7.80 0.47
CA PHE A 53 4.63 8.22 0.17
C PHE A 53 4.59 9.08 -1.09
N ARG A 54 5.05 10.33 -0.99
CA ARG A 54 5.08 11.25 -2.12
C ARG A 54 6.28 10.90 -3.00
N LEU A 55 6.02 10.72 -4.29
CA LEU A 55 7.06 10.51 -5.29
C LEU A 55 7.39 11.82 -5.99
N ASP A 56 8.68 12.06 -6.17
CA ASP A 56 9.22 12.95 -7.19
C ASP A 56 9.83 12.10 -8.31
N ASP A 57 10.38 12.75 -9.34
CA ASP A 57 10.90 12.06 -10.52
C ASP A 57 12.04 11.08 -10.18
N GLU A 58 12.93 11.42 -9.24
CA GLU A 58 14.02 10.53 -8.82
C GLU A 58 13.48 9.31 -8.08
N LEU A 59 12.61 9.53 -7.10
CA LEU A 59 12.00 8.46 -6.30
C LEU A 59 11.12 7.54 -7.14
N GLN A 60 10.44 8.06 -8.15
CA GLN A 60 9.64 7.26 -9.07
C GLN A 60 10.54 6.33 -9.90
N ASN A 61 11.65 6.84 -10.45
CA ASN A 61 12.61 6.02 -11.18
C ASN A 61 13.22 4.91 -10.31
N LEU A 62 13.56 5.23 -9.06
CA LEU A 62 14.05 4.23 -8.10
C LEU A 62 12.96 3.20 -7.77
N TYR A 63 11.71 3.64 -7.59
CA TYR A 63 10.59 2.77 -7.30
C TYR A 63 10.29 1.79 -8.45
N ASP A 64 10.54 2.18 -9.71
CA ASP A 64 10.31 1.35 -10.90
C ASP A 64 11.49 0.43 -11.26
N THR A 65 12.60 0.53 -10.53
CA THR A 65 13.74 -0.36 -10.75
C THR A 65 13.36 -1.80 -10.36
N PRO A 66 13.78 -2.83 -11.13
CA PRO A 66 13.43 -4.22 -10.85
C PRO A 66 13.80 -4.66 -9.43
N CYS A 67 12.89 -5.42 -8.82
CA CYS A 67 13.08 -5.99 -7.49
C CYS A 67 12.67 -7.46 -7.49
N ASP A 68 13.54 -8.35 -7.01
CA ASP A 68 13.23 -9.79 -6.85
C ASP A 68 13.36 -10.20 -5.39
N GLY A 69 12.53 -9.59 -4.55
CA GLY A 69 12.40 -9.97 -3.14
C GLY A 69 11.36 -11.09 -2.95
N PHE A 70 11.54 -11.92 -1.92
CA PHE A 70 10.56 -12.95 -1.56
C PHE A 70 9.15 -12.37 -1.30
N ALA A 71 9.08 -11.25 -0.56
CA ALA A 71 7.83 -10.62 -0.16
C ALA A 71 7.32 -9.58 -1.16
N TRP A 72 8.18 -9.11 -2.07
CA TRP A 72 7.82 -8.10 -3.06
C TRP A 72 8.69 -8.26 -4.31
N ARG A 73 8.02 -8.37 -5.45
CA ARG A 73 8.63 -8.39 -6.78
C ARG A 73 8.07 -7.27 -7.63
N LYS A 74 8.92 -6.66 -8.44
CA LYS A 74 8.56 -5.62 -9.39
C LYS A 74 9.37 -5.74 -10.67
#